data_AF-A0A654C9N0-F1
#
_entry.id   AF-A0A654C9N0-F1
#
_cell.length_a   1.000
_cell.length_b   1.000
_cell.length_c   1.000
_cell.angle_alpha   90.00
_cell.angle_beta   90.00
_cell.angle_gamma   90.00
#
_symmetry.space_group_name_H-M   'P 1'
#
loop_
_entity.id
_entity.type
_entity.pdbx_description
1 polymer ?
#
loop_
_entity_poly.entity_id
_entity_poly.type
_entity_poly.pdbx_seq_one_letter_code
_entity_poly.pdbx_strand_id
1 'polypeptide(L)'
;MTEDAANDFAAYGAQLFKGELKSCLDTLEAALSTLRQSEAGLRLHGIEALRPLLVHDGCVGAVAASVLGAFAKPVRAILFNKSEETNWSLAWHQDRTICVKDRREIPGFGPWTIKSGLNHVAPPFDLLTRMVTLRAHLDDVPATNAPLLIAPGSHLYGRVAVNDTDKIIALCGTAVCVAEAGDIWLYATPILHASEKAAIPASRRVLQVDYAAEELPGGLEWLGV
;
A
#
# COMPACT_ATOMS: atom_id res chain seq x y z
N MET A 1 -0.66 -15.96 -14.00
CA MET A 1 -1.51 -15.00 -14.71
C MET A 1 -0.91 -14.81 -16.10
N THR A 2 -1.70 -14.89 -17.16
CA THR A 2 -1.29 -14.49 -18.51
C THR A 2 -1.08 -12.97 -18.54
N GLU A 3 -0.26 -12.44 -19.46
CA GLU A 3 -0.02 -11.00 -19.59
C GLU A 3 -1.31 -10.18 -19.76
N ASP A 4 -2.33 -10.76 -20.40
CA ASP A 4 -3.66 -10.13 -20.56
C ASP A 4 -4.46 -10.00 -19.25
N ALA A 5 -4.23 -10.87 -18.27
CA ALA A 5 -4.88 -10.78 -16.95
C ALA A 5 -4.26 -9.70 -16.05
N ALA A 6 -3.07 -9.19 -16.40
CA ALA A 6 -2.37 -8.18 -15.60
C ALA A 6 -2.85 -6.73 -15.87
N ASN A 7 -3.66 -6.51 -16.90
CA ASN A 7 -4.05 -5.17 -17.35
C ASN A 7 -5.49 -4.74 -17.00
N ASP A 8 -6.30 -5.60 -16.36
CA ASP A 8 -7.63 -5.22 -15.88
C ASP A 8 -7.62 -4.99 -14.36
N PHE A 9 -7.16 -3.81 -13.95
CA PHE A 9 -7.17 -3.40 -12.55
C PHE A 9 -8.58 -3.46 -11.95
N ALA A 10 -9.63 -3.17 -12.71
CA ALA A 10 -10.99 -3.19 -12.19
C ALA A 10 -11.43 -4.61 -11.79
N ALA A 11 -11.10 -5.60 -12.61
CA ALA A 11 -11.43 -7.01 -12.34
C ALA A 11 -10.54 -7.63 -11.25
N TYR A 12 -9.22 -7.41 -11.30
CA TYR A 12 -8.27 -8.12 -10.43
C TYR A 12 -7.87 -7.34 -9.18
N GLY A 13 -8.04 -6.02 -9.18
CA GLY A 13 -7.70 -5.15 -8.06
C GLY A 13 -6.20 -5.01 -7.81
N ALA A 14 -5.34 -5.47 -8.71
CA ALA A 14 -3.90 -5.34 -8.63
C ALA A 14 -3.25 -5.32 -10.02
N GLN A 15 -2.17 -4.54 -10.17
CA GLN A 15 -1.42 -4.38 -11.40
C GLN A 15 0.05 -4.10 -11.10
N LEU A 16 0.95 -4.69 -11.90
CA LEU A 16 2.39 -4.46 -11.84
C LEU A 16 2.83 -3.48 -12.93
N PHE A 17 3.49 -2.40 -12.53
CA PHE A 17 4.12 -1.42 -13.40
C PHE A 17 5.63 -1.67 -13.38
N LYS A 18 6.14 -2.24 -14.48
CA LYS A 18 7.54 -2.68 -14.56
C LYS A 18 8.48 -1.50 -14.84
N GLY A 19 9.48 -1.33 -13.98
CA GLY A 19 10.56 -0.37 -14.15
C GLY A 19 10.16 1.11 -14.07
N GLU A 20 8.95 1.41 -13.62
CA GLU A 20 8.40 2.78 -13.59
C GLU A 20 9.23 3.73 -12.72
N LEU A 21 9.86 3.22 -11.66
CA LEU A 21 10.73 4.00 -10.79
C LEU A 21 12.15 4.15 -11.33
N LYS A 22 12.56 3.42 -12.38
CA LYS A 22 13.98 3.37 -12.80
C LYS A 22 14.55 4.76 -13.09
N SER A 23 13.73 5.68 -13.60
CA SER A 23 14.12 7.07 -13.89
C SER A 23 14.30 7.95 -12.64
N CYS A 24 13.69 7.58 -11.51
CA CYS A 24 13.68 8.37 -10.28
C CYS A 24 14.20 7.61 -9.05
N LEU A 25 14.70 6.38 -9.22
CA LEU A 25 15.09 5.49 -8.13
C LEU A 25 16.17 6.13 -7.26
N ASP A 26 17.22 6.68 -7.85
CA ASP A 26 18.29 7.39 -7.13
C ASP A 26 17.76 8.56 -6.30
N THR A 27 16.76 9.29 -6.82
CA THR A 27 16.13 10.41 -6.11
C THR A 27 15.30 9.91 -4.93
N LEU A 28 14.57 8.81 -5.13
CA LEU A 28 13.82 8.14 -4.07
C LEU A 28 14.76 7.61 -2.97
N GLU A 29 15.86 6.96 -3.34
CA GLU A 29 16.86 6.48 -2.39
C GLU A 29 17.49 7.63 -1.59
N ALA A 30 17.86 8.73 -2.27
CA ALA A 30 18.38 9.91 -1.62
C ALA A 30 17.38 10.51 -0.62
N ALA A 31 16.10 10.61 -0.99
CA ALA A 31 15.04 11.11 -0.11
C ALA A 31 14.84 10.23 1.15
N LEU A 32 15.07 8.92 1.04
CA LEU A 32 14.92 7.97 2.14
C LEU A 32 16.22 7.74 2.95
N SER A 33 17.38 8.15 2.43
CA SER A 33 18.70 7.88 3.02
C SER A 33 18.90 8.47 4.42
N THR A 34 18.21 9.57 4.72
CA THR A 34 18.29 10.27 6.02
C THR A 34 17.39 9.66 7.09
N LEU A 35 16.51 8.73 6.69
CA LEU A 35 15.56 8.08 7.58
C LEU A 35 16.24 6.94 8.33
N ARG A 36 16.05 6.88 9.65
CA ARG A 36 16.55 5.77 10.47
C ARG A 36 15.72 4.51 10.19
N GLN A 37 16.31 3.55 9.51
CA GLN A 37 15.66 2.30 9.11
C GLN A 37 15.72 1.22 10.22
N SER A 38 15.61 1.61 11.49
CA SER A 38 15.76 0.68 12.63
C SER A 38 14.50 -0.13 12.93
N GLU A 39 13.36 0.20 12.33
CA GLU A 39 12.10 -0.49 12.51
C GLU A 39 11.65 -1.18 11.21
N ALA A 40 10.98 -2.32 11.33
CA ALA A 40 10.51 -3.10 10.17
C ALA A 40 9.49 -2.34 9.29
N GLY A 41 8.89 -1.26 9.79
CA GLY A 41 7.91 -0.44 9.09
C GLY A 41 7.82 0.98 9.66
N LEU A 42 8.66 1.89 9.13
CA LEU A 42 8.71 3.29 9.52
C LEU A 42 7.56 4.08 8.88
N ARG A 43 6.71 4.71 9.70
CA ARG A 43 5.63 5.59 9.22
C ARG A 43 6.19 6.95 8.86
N LEU A 44 5.92 7.39 7.63
CA LEU A 44 6.45 8.64 7.09
C LEU A 44 5.35 9.70 7.11
N HIS A 45 5.71 10.89 7.62
CA HIS A 45 4.86 12.07 7.57
C HIS A 45 5.74 13.33 7.57
N GLY A 46 5.34 14.35 6.81
CA GLY A 46 6.08 15.62 6.68
C GLY A 46 7.44 15.49 6.00
N ILE A 47 7.67 14.49 5.14
CA ILE A 47 8.95 14.28 4.46
C ILE A 47 8.98 15.04 3.13
N GLU A 48 9.43 16.30 3.18
CA GLU A 48 9.41 17.20 2.02
C GLU A 48 10.16 16.65 0.79
N ALA A 49 11.24 15.88 1.01
CA ALA A 49 12.01 15.27 -0.07
C ALA A 49 11.22 14.22 -0.88
N LEU A 50 10.17 13.63 -0.31
CA LEU A 50 9.30 12.67 -1.03
C LEU A 50 8.22 13.35 -1.83
N ARG A 51 7.84 14.59 -1.49
CA ARG A 51 6.74 15.32 -2.13
C ARG A 51 6.80 15.30 -3.66
N PRO A 52 7.91 15.67 -4.35
CA PRO A 52 7.94 15.69 -5.82
C PRO A 52 7.81 14.31 -6.47
N LEU A 53 8.07 13.23 -5.72
CA LEU A 53 7.94 11.85 -6.21
C LEU A 53 6.50 11.34 -6.07
N LEU A 54 5.79 11.77 -5.01
CA LEU A 54 4.48 11.25 -4.62
C LEU A 54 3.30 12.09 -5.12
N VAL A 55 3.50 13.34 -5.57
CA VAL A 55 2.42 14.11 -6.22
C VAL A 55 1.96 13.44 -7.52
N HIS A 56 0.73 13.72 -7.97
CA HIS A 56 0.07 13.05 -9.08
C HIS A 56 0.85 13.01 -10.42
N ASP A 57 1.80 13.91 -10.63
CA ASP A 57 2.68 14.01 -11.80
C ASP A 57 4.13 13.56 -11.52
N GLY A 58 4.43 13.16 -10.28
CA GLY A 58 5.68 12.53 -9.87
C GLY A 58 5.72 11.05 -10.24
N CYS A 59 6.92 10.45 -10.28
CA CYS A 59 7.08 9.07 -10.78
C CYS A 59 6.29 8.01 -10.01
N VAL A 60 6.03 8.19 -8.70
CA VAL A 60 5.17 7.28 -7.92
C VAL A 60 3.71 7.69 -8.07
N GLY A 61 3.42 8.98 -7.92
CA GLY A 61 2.03 9.47 -7.94
C GLY A 61 1.35 9.36 -9.30
N ALA A 62 2.12 9.39 -10.40
CA ALA A 62 1.62 9.16 -11.76
C ALA A 62 0.99 7.76 -11.91
N VAL A 63 1.55 6.74 -11.24
CA VAL A 63 0.96 5.40 -11.22
C VAL A 63 -0.39 5.40 -10.50
N ALA A 64 -0.49 6.09 -9.35
CA ALA A 64 -1.77 6.25 -8.66
C ALA A 64 -2.78 7.05 -9.50
N ALA A 65 -2.32 8.12 -10.15
CA ALA A 65 -3.12 8.98 -11.01
C ALA A 65 -3.65 8.26 -12.26
N SER A 66 -2.97 7.21 -12.74
CA SER A 66 -3.48 6.37 -13.83
C SER A 66 -4.83 5.70 -13.51
N VAL A 67 -5.14 5.49 -12.22
CA VAL A 67 -6.39 4.91 -11.73
C VAL A 67 -7.31 5.96 -11.10
N LEU A 68 -6.76 6.86 -10.28
CA LEU A 68 -7.53 7.83 -9.49
C LEU A 68 -7.72 9.19 -10.19
N GLY A 69 -7.04 9.42 -11.31
CA GLY A 69 -7.04 10.70 -12.02
C GLY A 69 -6.14 11.77 -11.37
N ALA A 70 -6.24 12.99 -11.91
CA ALA A 70 -5.34 14.10 -11.55
C ALA A 70 -5.45 14.59 -10.09
N PHE A 71 -6.47 14.16 -9.35
CA PHE A 71 -6.65 14.50 -7.94
C PHE A 71 -6.00 13.51 -6.97
N ALA A 72 -5.31 12.47 -7.50
CA ALA A 72 -4.58 11.52 -6.68
C ALA A 72 -3.58 12.23 -5.76
N LYS A 73 -3.68 11.97 -4.46
CA LYS A 73 -2.76 12.49 -3.44
C LYS A 73 -2.33 11.40 -2.47
N PRO A 74 -1.06 11.41 -2.03
CA PRO A 74 -0.58 10.47 -1.03
C PRO A 74 -1.18 10.86 0.33
N VAL A 75 -1.79 9.89 1.02
CA VAL A 75 -2.48 10.13 2.29
C VAL A 75 -1.84 9.42 3.48
N ARG A 76 -1.01 8.41 3.21
CA ARG A 76 -0.21 7.67 4.20
C ARG A 76 0.97 7.00 3.51
N ALA A 77 2.13 6.98 4.16
CA ALA A 77 3.27 6.21 3.68
C ALA A 77 3.96 5.42 4.79
N ILE A 78 4.46 4.24 4.44
CA ILE A 78 5.22 3.36 5.31
C ILE A 78 6.43 2.82 4.53
N LEU A 79 7.63 3.07 5.02
CA LEU A 79 8.84 2.42 4.53
C LEU A 79 9.02 1.10 5.27
N PHE A 80 8.84 -0.01 4.57
CA PHE A 80 9.20 -1.32 5.07
C PHE A 80 10.66 -1.61 4.74
N ASN A 81 11.45 -1.94 5.76
CA ASN A 81 12.77 -2.55 5.59
C ASN A 81 12.74 -3.91 6.31
N LYS A 82 12.53 -4.98 5.55
CA LYS A 82 12.63 -6.34 6.10
C LYS A 82 14.07 -6.82 5.98
N SER A 83 14.61 -7.27 7.10
CA SER A 83 15.89 -7.96 7.27
C SER A 83 15.65 -9.37 7.82
N GLU A 84 16.69 -10.20 7.93
CA GLU A 84 16.57 -11.52 8.56
C GLU A 84 15.99 -11.43 9.98
N GLU A 85 16.39 -10.39 10.72
CA GLU A 85 15.98 -10.11 12.10
C GLU A 85 14.52 -9.63 12.23
N THR A 86 13.93 -9.13 11.13
CA THR A 86 12.56 -8.58 11.09
C THR A 86 11.62 -9.40 10.19
N ASN A 87 11.90 -10.71 10.06
CA ASN A 87 11.15 -11.65 9.24
C ASN A 87 9.83 -12.14 9.90
N TRP A 88 8.86 -11.24 10.03
CA TRP A 88 7.50 -11.58 10.49
C TRP A 88 6.50 -11.71 9.34
N SER A 89 5.55 -12.64 9.50
CA SER A 89 4.44 -12.83 8.58
C SER A 89 3.24 -11.96 8.95
N LEU A 90 2.47 -11.58 7.95
CA LEU A 90 1.16 -10.96 8.08
C LEU A 90 0.14 -11.97 7.60
N ALA A 91 -0.78 -12.35 8.48
CA ALA A 91 -1.94 -13.14 8.10
C ALA A 91 -2.78 -12.38 7.05
N TRP A 92 -3.61 -13.12 6.32
CA TRP A 92 -4.55 -12.54 5.36
C TRP A 92 -5.45 -11.50 6.03
N HIS A 93 -5.47 -10.30 5.45
CA HIS A 93 -6.26 -9.18 5.95
C HIS A 93 -6.62 -8.20 4.83
N GLN A 94 -7.49 -7.25 5.16
CA GLN A 94 -7.72 -6.04 4.38
C GLN A 94 -7.19 -4.85 5.19
N ASP A 95 -6.63 -3.85 4.51
CA ASP A 95 -6.38 -2.58 5.14
C ASP A 95 -7.72 -1.89 5.45
N ARG A 96 -7.87 -1.46 6.71
CA ARG A 96 -9.16 -1.01 7.26
C ARG A 96 -9.11 0.34 7.95
N THR A 97 -7.94 0.95 8.01
CA THR A 97 -7.74 2.20 8.76
C THR A 97 -6.98 3.20 7.92
N ILE A 98 -7.45 4.43 7.95
CA ILE A 98 -6.76 5.61 7.40
C ILE A 98 -6.02 6.35 8.50
N CYS A 99 -5.14 7.28 8.11
CA CYS A 99 -4.43 8.17 9.02
C CYS A 99 -4.85 9.62 8.79
N VAL A 100 -5.15 10.33 9.87
CA VAL A 100 -5.70 11.69 9.85
C VAL A 100 -4.91 12.61 10.77
N LYS A 101 -4.98 13.93 10.56
CA LYS A 101 -4.31 14.91 11.42
C LYS A 101 -4.87 14.88 12.84
N ASP A 102 -6.18 15.10 12.95
CA ASP A 102 -6.88 15.23 14.22
C ASP A 102 -8.07 14.27 14.31
N ARG A 103 -8.35 13.80 15.53
CA ARG A 103 -9.58 13.05 15.81
C ARG A 103 -10.77 13.99 15.79
N ARG A 104 -11.82 13.60 15.07
CA ARG A 104 -13.14 14.25 15.08
C ARG A 104 -14.24 13.21 15.13
N GLU A 105 -15.21 13.43 16.02
CA GLU A 105 -16.37 12.54 16.15
C GLU A 105 -17.33 12.80 14.98
N ILE A 106 -17.32 11.88 14.01
CA ILE A 106 -18.15 11.94 12.80
C ILE A 106 -18.84 10.58 12.61
N PRO A 107 -20.13 10.54 12.24
CA PRO A 107 -20.83 9.29 12.00
C PRO A 107 -20.10 8.37 11.01
N GLY A 108 -20.01 7.08 11.36
CA GLY A 108 -19.39 6.07 10.50
C GLY A 108 -17.87 5.96 10.59
N PHE A 109 -17.19 6.84 11.35
CA PHE A 109 -15.76 6.78 11.59
C PHE A 109 -15.45 6.16 12.96
N GLY A 110 -14.84 4.97 12.96
CA GLY A 110 -14.46 4.25 14.15
C GLY A 110 -14.24 2.76 13.89
N PRO A 111 -13.45 2.05 14.71
CA PRO A 111 -12.80 2.55 15.93
C PRO A 111 -11.60 3.45 15.66
N TRP A 112 -11.25 4.27 16.65
CA TRP A 112 -10.08 5.14 16.66
C TRP A 112 -8.92 4.46 17.40
N THR A 113 -7.70 4.62 16.89
CA THR A 113 -6.46 4.14 17.52
C THR A 113 -5.32 5.14 17.33
N ILE A 114 -4.33 5.11 18.20
CA ILE A 114 -3.08 5.88 18.03
C ILE A 114 -1.96 4.88 17.75
N LYS A 115 -1.21 5.09 16.65
CA LYS A 115 -0.06 4.25 16.28
C LYS A 115 1.12 5.16 16.01
N SER A 116 2.21 4.98 16.75
CA SER A 116 3.41 5.83 16.66
C SER A 116 3.09 7.33 16.80
N GLY A 117 2.15 7.67 17.69
CA GLY A 117 1.70 9.06 17.90
C GLY A 117 0.72 9.60 16.85
N LEU A 118 0.38 8.81 15.81
CA LEU A 118 -0.49 9.25 14.72
C LEU A 118 -1.92 8.74 14.88
N ASN A 119 -2.90 9.61 14.61
CA ASN A 119 -4.32 9.28 14.68
C ASN A 119 -4.73 8.36 13.52
N HIS A 120 -5.29 7.19 13.86
CA HIS A 120 -5.84 6.24 12.92
C HIS A 120 -7.31 5.99 13.21
N VAL A 121 -8.10 5.82 12.14
CA VAL A 121 -9.53 5.54 12.25
C VAL A 121 -9.96 4.60 11.14
N ALA A 122 -10.91 3.72 11.42
CA ALA A 122 -11.60 2.99 10.36
C ALA A 122 -12.72 3.88 9.77
N PRO A 123 -12.65 4.25 8.48
CA PRO A 123 -13.70 5.03 7.84
C PRO A 123 -14.87 4.11 7.42
N PRO A 124 -15.97 4.66 6.90
CA PRO A 124 -16.92 3.87 6.12
C PRO A 124 -16.18 3.10 5.04
N PHE A 125 -16.48 1.80 4.89
CA PHE A 125 -15.67 0.91 4.05
C PHE A 125 -15.66 1.33 2.57
N ASP A 126 -16.76 1.92 2.10
CA ASP A 126 -16.90 2.49 0.76
C ASP A 126 -15.88 3.60 0.46
N LEU A 127 -15.32 4.28 1.47
CA LEU A 127 -14.20 5.19 1.26
C LEU A 127 -12.94 4.41 0.85
N LEU A 128 -12.67 3.28 1.50
CA LEU A 128 -11.48 2.45 1.22
C LEU A 128 -11.54 1.84 -0.19
N THR A 129 -12.74 1.53 -0.71
CA THR A 129 -12.89 0.95 -2.06
C THR A 129 -12.53 1.92 -3.18
N ARG A 130 -12.43 3.23 -2.87
CA ARG A 130 -11.98 4.29 -3.80
C ARG A 130 -10.52 4.68 -3.60
N MET A 131 -9.81 3.97 -2.72
CA MET A 131 -8.37 4.18 -2.49
C MET A 131 -7.55 3.11 -3.21
N VAL A 132 -6.32 3.48 -3.57
CA VAL A 132 -5.31 2.53 -4.03
C VAL A 132 -4.08 2.59 -3.14
N THR A 133 -3.38 1.47 -3.06
CA THR A 133 -2.12 1.34 -2.36
C THR A 133 -1.05 0.95 -3.35
N LEU A 134 0.05 1.68 -3.34
CA LEU A 134 1.23 1.41 -4.15
C LEU A 134 2.32 0.82 -3.26
N ARG A 135 3.07 -0.13 -3.81
CA ARG A 135 4.32 -0.64 -3.25
C ARG A 135 5.42 -0.38 -4.26
N ALA A 136 6.20 0.66 -4.00
CA ALA A 136 7.38 1.02 -4.77
C ALA A 136 8.57 0.20 -4.28
N HIS A 137 9.14 -0.62 -5.16
CA HIS A 137 10.18 -1.58 -4.84
C HIS A 137 11.57 -0.97 -5.04
N LEU A 138 12.33 -0.86 -3.96
CA LEU A 138 13.73 -0.39 -4.01
C LEU A 138 14.71 -1.55 -4.19
N ASP A 139 14.32 -2.74 -3.77
CA ASP A 139 15.11 -3.97 -3.87
C ASP A 139 14.27 -5.08 -4.53
N ASP A 140 14.95 -6.06 -5.11
CA ASP A 140 14.33 -7.24 -5.73
C ASP A 140 13.51 -8.06 -4.72
N VAL A 141 12.39 -8.59 -5.21
CA VAL A 141 11.44 -9.38 -4.43
C VAL A 141 11.12 -10.66 -5.18
N PRO A 142 12.01 -11.66 -5.10
CA PRO A 142 11.71 -12.99 -5.62
C PRO A 142 10.64 -13.68 -4.77
N ALA A 143 10.06 -14.75 -5.31
CA ALA A 143 9.07 -15.55 -4.59
C ALA A 143 9.58 -16.12 -3.26
N THR A 144 10.89 -16.24 -3.09
CA THR A 144 11.56 -16.78 -1.89
C THR A 144 11.74 -15.77 -0.75
N ASN A 145 11.58 -14.46 -1.02
CA ASN A 145 11.86 -13.39 -0.05
C ASN A 145 10.59 -12.63 0.38
N ALA A 146 9.62 -13.37 0.93
CA ALA A 146 8.38 -12.82 1.49
C ALA A 146 7.64 -11.83 0.57
N PRO A 147 7.32 -12.22 -0.68
CA PRO A 147 6.51 -11.40 -1.58
C PRO A 147 5.13 -11.12 -0.96
N LEU A 148 4.46 -10.08 -1.47
CA LEU A 148 3.05 -9.90 -1.16
C LEU A 148 2.26 -11.04 -1.79
N LEU A 149 1.33 -11.61 -1.03
CA LEU A 149 0.29 -12.49 -1.55
C LEU A 149 -0.99 -11.68 -1.64
N ILE A 150 -1.74 -11.86 -2.74
CA ILE A 150 -3.05 -11.25 -2.92
C ILE A 150 -4.07 -12.31 -3.32
N ALA A 151 -5.34 -12.04 -3.04
CA ALA A 151 -6.47 -12.74 -3.60
C ALA A 151 -7.10 -11.84 -4.68
N PRO A 152 -6.78 -12.04 -5.97
CA PRO A 152 -7.24 -11.15 -7.03
C PRO A 152 -8.77 -11.07 -7.11
N GLY A 153 -9.33 -9.88 -7.28
CA GLY A 153 -10.79 -9.68 -7.32
C GLY A 153 -11.49 -9.62 -5.97
N SER A 154 -10.78 -9.91 -4.86
CA SER A 154 -11.36 -9.90 -3.52
C SER A 154 -11.84 -8.52 -3.05
N HIS A 155 -11.33 -7.43 -3.63
CA HIS A 155 -11.78 -6.06 -3.37
C HIS A 155 -13.25 -5.83 -3.75
N LEU A 156 -13.79 -6.63 -4.68
CA LEU A 156 -15.19 -6.56 -5.12
C LEU A 156 -16.18 -7.11 -4.08
N TYR A 157 -15.69 -7.84 -3.07
CA TYR A 157 -16.53 -8.40 -1.99
C TYR A 157 -16.76 -7.42 -0.83
N GLY A 158 -16.25 -6.20 -0.92
CA GLY A 158 -16.36 -5.20 0.13
C GLY A 158 -15.64 -5.65 1.42
N ARG A 159 -16.25 -5.39 2.58
CA ARG A 159 -15.66 -5.75 3.88
C ARG A 159 -15.84 -7.25 4.15
N VAL A 160 -14.76 -8.01 4.05
CA VAL A 160 -14.78 -9.46 4.31
C VAL A 160 -14.71 -9.72 5.82
N ALA A 161 -15.67 -10.45 6.38
CA ALA A 161 -15.58 -10.84 7.79
C ALA A 161 -14.41 -11.80 8.00
N VAL A 162 -13.78 -11.77 9.18
CA VAL A 162 -12.59 -12.62 9.45
C VAL A 162 -12.90 -14.10 9.19
N ASN A 163 -14.08 -14.58 9.60
CA ASN A 163 -14.51 -15.97 9.40
C ASN A 163 -14.78 -16.34 7.93
N ASP A 164 -14.96 -15.36 7.04
CA ASP A 164 -15.17 -15.60 5.61
C ASP A 164 -13.88 -15.51 4.79
N THR A 165 -12.76 -15.13 5.41
CA THR A 165 -11.48 -14.85 4.73
C THR A 165 -11.01 -16.03 3.89
N ASP A 166 -10.94 -17.23 4.47
CA ASP A 166 -10.49 -18.44 3.77
C ASP A 166 -11.41 -18.82 2.60
N LYS A 167 -12.72 -18.61 2.76
CA LYS A 167 -13.71 -18.86 1.70
C LYS A 167 -13.50 -17.91 0.51
N ILE A 168 -13.30 -16.62 0.76
CA ILE A 168 -13.07 -15.64 -0.31
C ILE A 168 -11.73 -15.92 -1.02
N ILE A 169 -10.68 -16.26 -0.27
CA ILE A 169 -9.38 -16.65 -0.86
C ILE A 169 -9.55 -17.89 -1.75
N ALA A 170 -10.28 -18.91 -1.29
CA ALA A 170 -10.51 -20.12 -2.08
C ALA A 170 -11.27 -19.84 -3.40
N LEU A 171 -12.19 -18.86 -3.40
CA LEU A 171 -12.94 -18.45 -4.59
C LEU A 171 -12.10 -17.63 -5.56
N CYS A 172 -11.27 -16.71 -5.05
CA CYS A 172 -10.46 -15.79 -5.84
C CYS A 172 -9.14 -16.42 -6.32
N GLY A 173 -8.67 -17.46 -5.61
CA GLY A 173 -7.31 -17.96 -5.72
C GLY A 173 -6.28 -17.04 -5.06
N THR A 174 -5.01 -17.44 -5.14
CA THR A 174 -3.87 -16.71 -4.58
C THR A 174 -2.88 -16.39 -5.68
N ALA A 175 -2.40 -15.14 -5.73
CA ALA A 175 -1.32 -14.71 -6.60
C ALA A 175 -0.13 -14.19 -5.79
N VAL A 176 1.08 -14.51 -6.26
CA VAL A 176 2.36 -14.07 -5.68
C VAL A 176 2.84 -12.84 -6.42
N CYS A 177 3.04 -11.73 -5.70
CA CYS A 177 3.51 -10.47 -6.26
C CYS A 177 5.04 -10.38 -6.15
N VAL A 178 5.73 -10.92 -7.16
CA VAL A 178 7.17 -10.71 -7.35
C VAL A 178 7.42 -9.35 -8.00
N ALA A 179 8.62 -8.80 -7.80
CA ALA A 179 9.01 -7.51 -8.36
C ALA A 179 10.54 -7.41 -8.49
N GLU A 180 11.01 -6.67 -9.48
CA GLU A 180 12.40 -6.21 -9.55
C GLU A 180 12.53 -4.84 -8.87
N ALA A 181 13.75 -4.48 -8.47
CA ALA A 181 14.06 -3.12 -8.07
C ALA A 181 13.66 -2.14 -9.19
N GLY A 182 12.87 -1.14 -8.81
CA GLY A 182 12.30 -0.14 -9.72
C GLY A 182 10.87 -0.43 -10.19
N ASP A 183 10.29 -1.58 -9.84
CA ASP A 183 8.89 -1.88 -10.13
C ASP A 183 7.92 -1.25 -9.11
N ILE A 184 6.67 -1.05 -9.51
CA ILE A 184 5.57 -0.66 -8.62
C ILE A 184 4.42 -1.65 -8.73
N TRP A 185 4.02 -2.24 -7.61
CA TRP A 185 2.71 -2.87 -7.49
C TRP A 185 1.67 -1.84 -7.07
N LEU A 186 0.62 -1.67 -7.85
CA LEU A 186 -0.59 -0.92 -7.48
C LEU A 186 -1.69 -1.93 -7.17
N TYR A 187 -2.42 -1.75 -6.07
CA TYR A 187 -3.60 -2.55 -5.75
C TYR A 187 -4.70 -1.74 -5.08
N ALA A 188 -5.95 -2.20 -5.19
CA ALA A 188 -7.07 -1.65 -4.45
C ALA A 188 -6.80 -1.82 -2.95
N THR A 189 -6.85 -0.74 -2.16
CA THR A 189 -6.56 -0.79 -0.72
C THR A 189 -7.31 -1.89 0.05
N PRO A 190 -8.59 -2.23 -0.26
CA PRO A 190 -9.30 -3.30 0.44
C PRO A 190 -9.08 -4.71 -0.15
N ILE A 191 -8.13 -4.92 -1.06
CA ILE A 191 -7.80 -6.27 -1.52
C ILE A 191 -7.35 -7.13 -0.34
N LEU A 192 -7.81 -8.38 -0.28
CA LEU A 192 -7.26 -9.36 0.67
C LEU A 192 -5.81 -9.63 0.29
N HIS A 193 -4.93 -9.43 1.26
CA HIS A 193 -3.51 -9.64 1.06
C HIS A 193 -2.82 -10.16 2.33
N ALA A 194 -1.66 -10.77 2.14
CA ALA A 194 -0.82 -11.34 3.18
C ALA A 194 0.66 -11.18 2.81
N SER A 195 1.54 -11.48 3.76
CA SER A 195 2.94 -11.74 3.43
C SER A 195 3.43 -12.89 4.30
N GLU A 196 3.98 -13.92 3.67
CA GLU A 196 4.61 -15.03 4.39
C GLU A 196 5.97 -14.63 4.96
N LYS A 197 6.56 -15.51 5.77
CA LYS A 197 7.95 -15.39 6.16
C LYS A 197 8.84 -15.68 4.95
N ALA A 198 9.96 -14.97 4.85
CA ALA A 198 10.94 -15.25 3.82
C ALA A 198 11.54 -16.65 4.06
N ALA A 199 11.57 -17.46 2.99
CA ALA A 199 12.23 -18.76 2.99
C ALA A 199 13.75 -18.60 2.93
N ILE A 200 14.21 -17.60 2.16
CA ILE A 200 15.59 -17.13 2.10
C ILE A 200 15.56 -15.64 2.37
N PRO A 201 15.73 -15.21 3.63
CA PRO A 201 15.71 -13.80 3.98
C PRO A 201 16.82 -13.03 3.25
N ALA A 202 16.46 -11.91 2.63
CA ALA A 202 17.39 -10.91 2.15
C ALA A 202 16.82 -9.52 2.45
N SER A 203 17.69 -8.51 2.58
CA SER A 203 17.21 -7.14 2.82
C SER A 203 16.30 -6.71 1.68
N ARG A 204 15.12 -6.18 2.05
CA ARG A 204 14.10 -5.77 1.09
C ARG A 204 13.38 -4.53 1.56
N ARG A 205 13.64 -3.42 0.87
CA ARG A 205 13.02 -2.12 1.08
C ARG A 205 11.86 -1.93 0.11
N VAL A 206 10.71 -1.59 0.68
CA VAL A 206 9.51 -1.23 -0.09
C VAL A 206 8.87 0.00 0.54
N LEU A 207 8.70 1.04 -0.27
CA LEU A 207 7.90 2.19 0.11
C LEU A 207 6.43 1.89 -0.24
N GLN A 208 5.60 1.70 0.78
CA GLN A 208 4.16 1.57 0.61
C GLN A 208 3.50 2.94 0.78
N VAL A 209 2.66 3.34 -0.17
CA VAL A 209 1.95 4.62 -0.14
C VAL A 209 0.49 4.39 -0.48
N ASP A 210 -0.41 4.87 0.37
CA ASP A 210 -1.84 4.90 0.07
C ASP A 210 -2.21 6.22 -0.56
N TYR A 211 -3.08 6.16 -1.56
CA TYR A 211 -3.59 7.30 -2.29
C TYR A 211 -5.11 7.36 -2.22
N ALA A 212 -5.62 8.59 -2.19
CA ALA A 212 -7.02 8.91 -2.36
C ALA A 212 -7.15 10.07 -3.35
N ALA A 213 -8.32 10.24 -3.95
CA ALA A 213 -8.65 11.43 -4.75
C ALA A 213 -9.54 12.42 -3.99
N GLU A 214 -10.33 11.93 -3.03
CA GLU A 214 -11.32 12.72 -2.30
C GLU A 214 -10.77 13.39 -1.03
N GLU A 215 -11.41 14.47 -0.59
CA GLU A 215 -11.25 14.99 0.77
C GLU A 215 -12.08 14.18 1.77
N LEU A 216 -11.65 14.16 3.03
CA LEU A 216 -12.41 13.50 4.08
C LEU A 216 -13.63 14.34 4.50
N PRO A 217 -14.76 13.72 4.84
CA PRO A 217 -15.96 14.43 5.25
C PRO A 217 -15.85 15.03 6.66
N GLY A 218 -16.77 15.95 6.98
CA GLY A 218 -16.94 16.52 8.33
C GLY A 218 -15.71 17.24 8.89
N GLY A 219 -14.86 17.76 8.01
CA GLY A 219 -13.66 18.50 8.38
C GLY A 219 -12.53 17.63 8.93
N LEU A 220 -12.58 16.31 8.74
CA LEU A 220 -11.37 15.50 8.86
C LEU A 220 -10.38 15.88 7.76
N GLU A 221 -9.10 15.73 8.07
CA GLU A 221 -8.02 15.98 7.13
C GLU A 221 -7.10 14.77 7.11
N TRP A 222 -6.72 14.35 5.91
CA TRP A 222 -5.66 13.37 5.71
C TRP A 222 -4.39 13.84 6.42
N LEU A 223 -3.66 12.92 7.06
CA LEU A 223 -2.37 13.27 7.64
C LEU A 223 -1.39 13.72 6.54
N GLY A 224 -1.39 13.01 5.42
CA GLY A 224 -0.42 13.21 4.33
C GLY A 224 0.89 12.48 4.59
N VAL A 225 1.87 12.75 3.73
CA VAL A 225 3.22 12.15 3.74
C VAL A 225 4.27 13.24 3.83
#